data_AF-A0ABD1EQT6-F1
#
_entry.id   AF-A0ABD1EQT6-F1
#
_cell.length_a   1.000
_cell.length_b   1.000
_cell.length_c   1.000
_cell.angle_alpha   90.00
_cell.angle_beta   90.00
_cell.angle_gamma   90.00
#
_symmetry.space_group_name_H-M   'P 1'
#
loop_
_entity.id
_entity.type
_entity.pdbx_description
1 polymer ?
#
loop_
_entity_poly.entity_id
_entity_poly.type
_entity_poly.pdbx_seq_one_letter_code
_entity_poly.pdbx_strand_id
1 'polypeptide(L)'
;MKQSKNHFFFFDNLFPQNFFIIFKIMASVIQNHDSQISIRSDIRWFPQLIYTLTSELMEEIHNMEQFLVKLHNIYAFLSQISFFIMCQEHFNQSHNDFDKNVIVALSTVLFYSVFGYFSTRVRDIYQGNRARTGTHRNPSFINYLKWFCKIVLEWAKAVVIVLCLREQGIHYDPKLSYSIVTFLYYLCTERIFVEVFPQLVEAYNFQSLDSLEHLYVPLVMNTIAITAGLLLALYSFYMNNSILVLLAMYFAVYLRIKDAYFNYYEILVAEREIFSSFIVATRKDIEKWDDICAVCLNNMSKARITPCNHLFHPYCLKQCLRNSFYCPLCKQHFLETRRANK
;
A
#
# COMPACT_ATOMS: atom_id res chain seq x y z
N MET A 1 -0.92 -22.10 -14.53
CA MET A 1 -1.73 -21.51 -15.63
C MET A 1 -3.25 -21.48 -15.38
N LYS A 2 -3.79 -21.89 -14.21
CA LYS A 2 -5.24 -21.81 -13.90
C LYS A 2 -5.64 -20.62 -13.01
N GLN A 3 -4.65 -19.90 -12.46
CA GLN A 3 -4.85 -18.81 -11.49
C GLN A 3 -5.04 -17.44 -12.17
N SER A 4 -4.38 -17.16 -13.31
CA SER A 4 -4.49 -15.85 -13.98
C SER A 4 -5.88 -15.55 -14.57
N LYS A 5 -6.68 -16.57 -14.89
CA LYS A 5 -8.05 -16.37 -15.41
C LYS A 5 -9.01 -15.80 -14.35
N ASN A 6 -8.84 -16.15 -13.07
CA ASN A 6 -9.70 -15.63 -12.01
C ASN A 6 -9.37 -14.18 -11.63
N HIS A 7 -8.12 -13.74 -11.84
CA HIS A 7 -7.70 -12.35 -11.59
C HIS A 7 -8.29 -11.36 -12.61
N PHE A 8 -8.48 -11.77 -13.87
CA PHE A 8 -9.12 -10.95 -14.90
C PHE A 8 -10.62 -10.71 -14.61
N PHE A 9 -11.34 -11.75 -14.20
CA PHE A 9 -12.79 -11.70 -13.92
C PHE A 9 -13.19 -10.78 -12.76
N PHE A 10 -12.32 -10.55 -11.76
CA PHE A 10 -12.64 -9.65 -10.63
C PHE A 10 -12.52 -8.17 -11.03
N PHE A 11 -11.49 -7.82 -11.81
CA PHE A 11 -11.31 -6.47 -12.34
C PHE A 11 -12.35 -6.12 -13.41
N ASP A 12 -12.75 -7.09 -14.25
CA ASP A 12 -13.83 -6.93 -15.24
C ASP A 12 -15.22 -6.69 -14.60
N ASN A 13 -15.43 -7.12 -13.35
CA ASN A 13 -16.69 -6.96 -12.62
C ASN A 13 -16.74 -5.70 -11.73
N LEU A 14 -15.58 -5.18 -11.30
CA LEU A 14 -15.50 -3.97 -10.45
C LEU A 14 -15.40 -2.68 -11.26
N PHE A 15 -14.86 -2.75 -12.48
CA PHE A 15 -14.89 -1.67 -13.44
C PHE A 15 -15.71 -2.15 -14.64
N PRO A 16 -16.89 -1.56 -14.92
CA PRO A 16 -17.61 -1.91 -16.13
C PRO A 16 -16.69 -1.64 -17.34
N GLN A 17 -16.97 -2.30 -18.46
CA GLN A 17 -16.40 -2.05 -19.79
C GLN A 17 -16.36 -0.54 -20.19
N ASN A 18 -16.96 0.33 -19.38
CA ASN A 18 -16.95 1.78 -19.42
C ASN A 18 -15.63 2.46 -18.96
N PHE A 19 -14.75 1.84 -18.18
CA PHE A 19 -13.42 2.45 -17.92
C PHE A 19 -12.55 2.39 -19.19
N PHE A 20 -12.71 1.33 -19.97
CA PHE A 20 -12.21 1.23 -21.34
C PHE A 20 -12.93 2.14 -22.33
N ILE A 21 -14.14 2.63 -22.03
CA ILE A 21 -14.78 3.68 -22.82
C ILE A 21 -13.97 4.96 -22.75
N ILE A 22 -13.28 5.29 -21.65
CA ILE A 22 -12.41 6.47 -21.61
C ILE A 22 -11.20 6.32 -22.54
N PHE A 23 -10.56 5.15 -22.58
CA PHE A 23 -9.47 4.88 -23.52
C PHE A 23 -9.97 4.77 -24.97
N LYS A 24 -11.16 4.20 -25.19
CA LYS A 24 -11.86 4.22 -26.49
C LYS A 24 -12.32 5.63 -26.89
N ILE A 25 -12.67 6.49 -25.94
CA ILE A 25 -13.06 7.90 -26.16
C ILE A 25 -11.81 8.72 -26.45
N MET A 26 -10.71 8.54 -25.72
CA MET A 26 -9.41 9.14 -26.06
C MET A 26 -8.96 8.68 -27.45
N ALA A 27 -9.06 7.38 -27.75
CA ALA A 27 -8.78 6.84 -29.07
C ALA A 27 -9.74 7.39 -30.14
N SER A 28 -11.05 7.54 -29.86
CA SER A 28 -12.03 8.08 -30.81
C SER A 28 -11.93 9.60 -30.99
N VAL A 29 -11.51 10.33 -29.95
CA VAL A 29 -11.25 11.78 -30.00
C VAL A 29 -9.98 12.06 -30.81
N ILE A 30 -8.97 11.17 -30.71
CA ILE A 30 -7.78 11.21 -31.57
C ILE A 30 -8.11 10.78 -33.01
N GLN A 31 -9.01 9.80 -33.20
CA GLN A 31 -9.47 9.37 -34.54
C GLN A 31 -10.36 10.39 -35.26
N ASN A 32 -11.07 11.25 -34.51
CA ASN A 32 -11.95 12.27 -35.08
C ASN A 32 -11.20 13.43 -35.76
N HIS A 33 -9.86 13.47 -35.68
CA HIS A 33 -9.06 14.50 -36.34
C HIS A 33 -8.56 14.11 -37.74
N ASP A 34 -8.81 12.88 -38.20
CA ASP A 34 -8.37 12.33 -39.50
C ASP A 34 -9.54 11.81 -40.38
N SER A 35 -10.68 12.50 -40.37
CA SER A 35 -11.85 12.12 -41.17
C SER A 35 -11.79 12.64 -42.61
N GLN A 36 -10.83 12.16 -43.41
CA GLN A 36 -11.00 11.98 -44.86
C GLN A 36 -10.07 10.88 -45.36
N ILE A 37 -10.46 9.61 -45.22
CA ILE A 37 -10.10 8.53 -46.15
C ILE A 37 -11.21 7.47 -46.07
N SER A 38 -11.94 7.29 -47.18
CA SER A 38 -12.96 6.27 -47.40
C SER A 38 -12.31 4.92 -47.71
N ILE A 39 -12.53 3.87 -46.89
CA ILE A 39 -12.10 2.49 -47.24
C ILE A 39 -13.20 1.45 -46.97
N ARG A 40 -13.83 1.06 -48.08
CA ARG A 40 -14.07 -0.29 -48.64
C ARG A 40 -14.28 -1.51 -47.72
N SER A 41 -15.30 -2.28 -48.07
CA SER A 41 -15.92 -3.44 -47.41
C SER A 41 -15.17 -4.79 -47.47
N ASP A 42 -13.83 -4.83 -47.49
CA ASP A 42 -13.06 -6.08 -47.68
C ASP A 42 -12.37 -6.63 -46.42
N ILE A 43 -12.86 -6.30 -45.23
CA ILE A 43 -12.10 -6.54 -44.00
C ILE A 43 -12.89 -7.33 -42.94
N ARG A 44 -13.17 -8.61 -43.21
CA ARG A 44 -13.76 -9.55 -42.23
C ARG A 44 -12.78 -10.14 -41.23
N TRP A 45 -11.47 -10.05 -41.45
CA TRP A 45 -10.42 -10.60 -40.59
C TRP A 45 -9.86 -9.60 -39.55
N PHE A 46 -10.15 -8.30 -39.71
CA PHE A 46 -9.72 -7.27 -38.75
C PHE A 46 -10.20 -7.48 -37.32
N PRO A 47 -11.45 -7.91 -37.04
CA PRO A 47 -11.94 -7.99 -35.66
C PRO A 47 -11.16 -9.01 -34.81
N GLN A 48 -10.76 -10.13 -35.42
CA GLN A 48 -10.01 -11.19 -34.72
C GLN A 48 -8.54 -10.78 -34.49
N LEU A 49 -7.92 -10.15 -35.49
CA LEU A 49 -6.56 -9.63 -35.38
C LEU A 49 -6.47 -8.47 -34.37
N ILE A 50 -7.46 -7.57 -34.37
CA ILE A 50 -7.60 -6.51 -33.37
C ILE A 50 -7.77 -7.13 -31.99
N TYR A 51 -8.60 -8.17 -31.82
CA TYR A 51 -8.76 -8.83 -30.53
C TYR A 51 -7.45 -9.44 -30.02
N THR A 52 -6.71 -10.18 -30.85
CA THR A 52 -5.40 -10.74 -30.44
C THR A 52 -4.38 -9.65 -30.13
N LEU A 53 -4.25 -8.63 -30.98
CA LEU A 53 -3.35 -7.49 -30.75
C LEU A 53 -3.72 -6.73 -29.47
N THR A 54 -5.01 -6.50 -29.21
CA THR A 54 -5.46 -5.84 -27.97
C THR A 54 -5.17 -6.70 -26.76
N SER A 55 -5.28 -8.03 -26.84
CA SER A 55 -4.97 -8.91 -25.70
C SER A 55 -3.48 -8.94 -25.38
N GLU A 56 -2.62 -8.97 -26.40
CA GLU A 56 -1.16 -8.91 -26.22
C GLU A 56 -0.72 -7.55 -25.65
N LEU A 57 -1.24 -6.45 -26.21
CA LEU A 57 -0.97 -5.10 -25.70
C LEU A 57 -1.44 -4.94 -24.25
N MET A 58 -2.60 -5.50 -23.89
CA MET A 58 -3.10 -5.44 -22.52
C MET A 58 -2.24 -6.22 -21.53
N GLU A 59 -1.65 -7.35 -21.95
CA GLU A 59 -0.70 -8.11 -21.13
C GLU A 59 0.60 -7.33 -20.91
N GLU A 60 1.12 -6.68 -21.97
CA GLU A 60 2.29 -5.81 -21.86
C GLU A 60 2.05 -4.62 -20.93
N ILE A 61 0.91 -3.93 -21.08
CA ILE A 61 0.50 -2.85 -20.19
C ILE A 61 0.40 -3.36 -18.75
N HIS A 62 -0.21 -4.52 -18.53
CA HIS A 62 -0.30 -5.10 -17.18
C HIS A 62 1.09 -5.32 -16.57
N ASN A 63 2.03 -5.84 -17.35
CA ASN A 63 3.41 -6.08 -16.90
C ASN A 63 4.14 -4.77 -16.59
N MET A 64 3.97 -3.74 -17.43
CA MET A 64 4.54 -2.42 -17.20
C MET A 64 3.98 -1.76 -15.94
N GLU A 65 2.67 -1.85 -15.72
CA GLU A 65 2.01 -1.37 -14.52
C GLU A 65 2.50 -2.09 -13.26
N GLN A 66 2.67 -3.42 -13.31
CA GLN A 66 3.23 -4.18 -12.19
C GLN A 66 4.68 -3.77 -11.90
N PHE A 67 5.47 -3.53 -12.94
CA PHE A 67 6.82 -3.00 -12.80
C PHE A 67 6.82 -1.60 -12.16
N LEU A 68 5.91 -0.71 -12.58
CA LEU A 68 5.74 0.61 -12.00
C LEU A 68 5.34 0.55 -10.52
N VAL A 69 4.40 -0.33 -10.16
CA VAL A 69 3.97 -0.55 -8.77
C VAL A 69 5.13 -1.06 -7.91
N LYS A 70 5.98 -1.95 -8.44
CA LYS A 70 7.20 -2.41 -7.73
C LYS A 70 8.16 -1.25 -7.44
N LEU A 71 8.18 -0.22 -8.28
CA LEU A 71 8.93 1.02 -8.05
C LEU A 71 8.15 1.97 -7.13
N HIS A 72 7.93 1.55 -5.88
CA HIS A 72 7.06 2.22 -4.90
C HIS A 72 7.26 3.74 -4.84
N ASN A 73 8.52 4.22 -4.80
CA ASN A 73 8.79 5.65 -4.64
C ASN A 73 8.30 6.47 -5.85
N ILE A 74 8.48 5.96 -7.08
CA ILE A 74 8.07 6.65 -8.30
C ILE A 74 6.55 6.61 -8.42
N TYR A 75 5.96 5.43 -8.21
CA TYR A 75 4.52 5.25 -8.23
C TYR A 75 3.82 6.10 -7.17
N ALA A 76 4.32 6.11 -5.93
CA ALA A 76 3.77 6.93 -4.85
C ALA A 76 3.85 8.42 -5.21
N PHE A 77 4.98 8.89 -5.73
CA PHE A 77 5.15 10.27 -6.20
C PHE A 77 4.14 10.65 -7.30
N LEU A 78 3.94 9.79 -8.31
CA LEU A 78 2.96 10.03 -9.37
C LEU A 78 1.53 10.10 -8.80
N SER A 79 1.17 9.18 -7.90
CA SER A 79 -0.15 9.19 -7.24
C SER A 79 -0.36 10.44 -6.37
N GLN A 80 0.66 10.88 -5.63
CA GLN A 80 0.63 12.07 -4.79
C GLN A 80 0.45 13.34 -5.63
N ILE A 81 1.22 13.51 -6.70
CA ILE A 81 1.08 14.66 -7.60
C ILE A 81 -0.32 14.70 -8.23
N SER A 82 -0.77 13.57 -8.78
CA SER A 82 -2.11 13.48 -9.38
C SER A 82 -3.20 13.88 -8.38
N PHE A 83 -3.16 13.35 -7.15
CA PHE A 83 -4.13 13.69 -6.11
C PHE A 83 -4.02 15.16 -5.68
N PHE A 84 -2.80 15.71 -5.54
CA PHE A 84 -2.59 17.08 -5.06
C PHE A 84 -3.04 18.13 -6.07
N ILE A 85 -2.85 17.87 -7.36
CA ILE A 85 -3.36 18.74 -8.43
C ILE A 85 -4.89 18.80 -8.37
N MET A 86 -5.56 17.65 -8.27
CA MET A 86 -7.03 17.60 -8.14
C MET A 86 -7.51 18.28 -6.85
N CYS A 87 -6.77 18.12 -5.76
CA CYS A 87 -7.12 18.69 -4.47
C CYS A 87 -7.02 20.22 -4.52
N GLN A 88 -6.00 20.73 -5.21
CA GLN A 88 -5.82 22.15 -5.44
C GLN A 88 -6.94 22.72 -6.32
N GLU A 89 -7.34 22.02 -7.39
CA GLU A 89 -8.48 22.42 -8.23
C GLU A 89 -9.78 22.47 -7.42
N HIS A 90 -10.02 21.50 -6.53
CA HIS A 90 -11.20 21.48 -5.67
C HIS A 90 -11.26 22.69 -4.71
N PHE A 91 -10.16 22.99 -4.02
CA PHE A 91 -10.13 24.07 -3.03
C PHE A 91 -9.94 25.46 -3.64
N ASN A 92 -9.39 25.55 -4.85
CA ASN A 92 -9.16 26.80 -5.55
C ASN A 92 -10.22 26.96 -6.65
N GLN A 93 -11.38 27.49 -6.27
CA GLN A 93 -12.51 27.80 -7.17
C GLN A 93 -12.19 28.83 -8.29
N SER A 94 -10.94 29.29 -8.40
CA SER A 94 -10.47 30.18 -9.47
C SER A 94 -9.91 29.37 -10.64
N HIS A 95 -10.72 29.24 -11.68
CA HIS A 95 -10.68 28.16 -12.68
C HIS A 95 -9.54 28.14 -13.71
N ASN A 96 -8.55 29.07 -13.68
CA ASN A 96 -7.77 29.38 -14.89
C ASN A 96 -6.24 29.26 -14.86
N ASP A 97 -5.60 28.85 -13.75
CA ASP A 97 -4.13 28.71 -13.73
C ASP A 97 -3.69 27.28 -13.41
N PHE A 98 -3.74 26.39 -14.41
CA PHE A 98 -3.24 25.00 -14.29
C PHE A 98 -1.78 24.95 -13.83
N ASP A 99 -0.93 25.81 -14.39
CA ASP A 99 0.50 25.87 -14.03
C ASP A 99 0.70 26.19 -12.55
N LYS A 100 -0.11 27.10 -11.99
CA LYS A 100 -0.06 27.40 -10.55
C LYS A 100 -0.47 26.19 -9.72
N ASN A 101 -1.48 25.44 -10.15
CA ASN A 101 -1.91 24.24 -9.43
C ASN A 101 -0.81 23.16 -9.41
N VAL A 102 -0.11 22.97 -10.52
CA VAL A 102 1.03 22.05 -10.61
C VAL A 102 2.19 22.52 -9.73
N ILE A 103 2.55 23.80 -9.79
CA ILE A 103 3.64 24.37 -8.97
C ILE A 103 3.33 24.21 -7.47
N VAL A 104 2.10 24.52 -7.05
CA VAL A 104 1.69 24.34 -5.66
C VAL A 104 1.81 22.87 -5.29
N ALA A 105 1.21 21.95 -6.05
CA ALA A 105 1.25 20.51 -5.78
C ALA A 105 2.69 19.96 -5.66
N LEU A 106 3.58 20.31 -6.59
CA LEU A 106 4.99 19.90 -6.55
C LEU A 106 5.71 20.46 -5.31
N SER A 107 5.43 21.72 -4.96
CA SER A 107 5.98 22.34 -3.75
C SER A 107 5.48 21.62 -2.50
N THR A 108 4.20 21.28 -2.42
CA THR A 108 3.60 20.51 -1.31
C THR A 108 4.29 19.15 -1.15
N VAL A 109 4.45 18.39 -2.25
CA VAL A 109 5.13 17.09 -2.24
C VAL A 109 6.58 17.23 -1.77
N LEU A 110 7.28 18.26 -2.23
CA LEU A 110 8.65 18.54 -1.84
C LEU A 110 8.77 18.85 -0.35
N PHE A 111 7.90 19.71 0.21
CA PHE A 111 7.86 19.97 1.66
C PHE A 111 7.56 18.70 2.46
N TYR A 112 6.63 17.87 2.01
CA TYR A 112 6.32 16.61 2.68
C TYR A 112 7.45 15.59 2.57
N SER A 113 8.21 15.60 1.48
CA SER A 113 9.39 14.73 1.32
C SER A 113 10.49 15.05 2.33
N VAL A 114 10.66 16.33 2.70
CA VAL A 114 11.54 16.74 3.82
C VAL A 114 11.05 16.16 5.14
N PHE A 115 9.74 16.15 5.38
CA PHE A 115 9.14 15.51 6.55
C PHE A 115 9.30 13.97 6.54
N GLY A 116 9.16 13.33 5.38
CA GLY A 116 9.44 11.90 5.20
C GLY A 116 10.90 11.55 5.48
N TYR A 117 11.85 12.39 5.03
CA TYR A 117 13.27 12.25 5.36
C TYR A 117 13.51 12.36 6.86
N PHE A 118 12.93 13.38 7.52
CA PHE A 118 13.02 13.51 8.97
C PHE A 118 12.46 12.26 9.69
N SER A 119 11.28 11.79 9.28
CA SER A 119 10.63 10.61 9.85
C SER A 119 11.48 9.34 9.69
N THR A 120 12.15 9.21 8.54
CA THR A 120 13.10 8.12 8.27
C THR A 120 14.27 8.16 9.25
N ARG A 121 14.85 9.35 9.48
CA ARG A 121 15.97 9.49 10.42
C ARG A 121 15.56 9.21 11.86
N VAL A 122 14.37 9.64 12.28
CA VAL A 122 13.83 9.30 13.60
C VAL A 122 13.68 7.78 13.75
N ARG A 123 13.13 7.10 12.74
CA ARG A 123 12.99 5.64 12.72
C ARG A 123 14.36 4.95 12.87
N ASP A 124 15.34 5.36 12.08
CA ASP A 124 16.67 4.73 12.08
C ASP A 124 17.38 4.93 13.43
N ILE A 125 17.22 6.10 14.06
CA ILE A 125 17.72 6.35 15.42
C ILE A 125 17.02 5.45 16.45
N TYR A 126 15.70 5.28 16.35
CA TYR A 126 14.92 4.44 17.26
C TYR A 126 15.30 2.96 17.15
N GLN A 127 15.37 2.42 15.93
CA GLN A 127 15.75 1.04 15.66
C GLN A 127 17.22 0.76 16.02
N GLY A 128 18.13 1.69 15.69
CA GLY A 128 19.55 1.59 16.03
C GLY A 128 19.80 1.58 17.53
N ASN A 129 18.96 2.27 18.31
CA ASN A 129 19.05 2.22 19.78
C ASN A 129 18.55 0.87 20.31
N ARG A 130 17.42 0.36 19.80
CA ARG A 130 16.86 -0.96 20.20
C ARG A 130 17.86 -2.09 19.97
N ALA A 131 18.61 -2.08 18.86
CA ALA A 131 19.66 -3.06 18.56
C ALA A 131 20.84 -3.00 19.54
N ARG A 132 21.20 -1.81 20.06
CA ARG A 132 22.31 -1.63 21.02
C ARG A 132 21.92 -1.94 22.46
N THR A 133 20.65 -1.76 22.83
CA THR A 133 20.13 -2.07 24.19
C THR A 133 19.67 -3.52 24.37
N GLY A 134 20.07 -4.45 23.50
CA GLY A 134 19.85 -5.90 23.71
C GLY A 134 20.53 -6.48 24.97
N THR A 135 21.33 -5.67 25.68
CA THR A 135 21.76 -5.94 27.05
C THR A 135 20.91 -5.11 28.01
N HIS A 136 20.25 -5.81 28.95
CA HIS A 136 19.28 -5.37 29.95
C HIS A 136 19.79 -4.30 30.95
N ARG A 137 20.35 -3.18 30.48
CA ARG A 137 20.76 -2.03 31.32
C ARG A 137 19.76 -0.90 31.13
N ASN A 138 19.15 -0.45 32.25
CA ASN A 138 18.29 0.73 32.27
C ASN A 138 19.00 1.90 31.55
N PRO A 139 18.39 2.49 30.52
CA PRO A 139 18.99 3.61 29.82
C PRO A 139 19.18 4.78 30.79
N SER A 140 20.43 5.20 30.98
CA SER A 140 20.74 6.39 31.79
C SER A 140 20.10 7.64 31.18
N PHE A 141 19.77 8.62 32.02
CA PHE A 141 19.25 9.92 31.59
C PHE A 141 20.10 10.58 30.48
N ILE A 142 21.42 10.39 30.54
CA ILE A 142 22.38 10.88 29.53
C ILE A 142 22.10 10.26 28.15
N ASN A 143 21.67 9.00 28.08
CA ASN A 143 21.33 8.35 26.81
C ASN A 143 20.03 8.90 26.21
N TYR A 144 19.03 9.21 27.03
CA TYR A 144 17.82 9.90 26.58
C TYR A 144 18.11 11.31 26.07
N LEU A 145 18.96 12.06 26.78
CA LEU A 145 19.36 13.41 26.37
C LEU A 145 20.11 13.38 25.03
N LYS A 146 21.03 12.42 24.85
CA LYS A 146 21.72 12.19 23.56
C LYS A 146 20.75 11.86 22.43
N TRP A 147 19.71 11.07 22.70
CA TRP A 147 18.67 10.74 21.73
C TRP A 147 17.86 11.98 21.33
N PHE A 148 17.41 12.75 22.32
CA PHE A 148 16.67 13.99 22.11
C PHE A 148 17.47 15.00 21.29
N CYS A 149 18.75 15.24 21.64
CA CYS A 149 19.62 16.14 20.88
C CYS A 149 19.76 15.71 19.41
N LYS A 150 19.88 14.40 19.12
CA LYS A 150 19.95 13.91 17.73
C LYS A 150 18.68 14.21 16.95
N ILE A 151 17.50 14.02 17.57
CA ILE A 151 16.22 14.33 16.92
C ILE A 151 16.11 15.82 16.64
N VAL A 152 16.45 16.67 17.61
CA VAL A 152 16.43 18.14 17.44
C VAL A 152 17.36 18.57 16.31
N LEU A 153 18.55 17.98 16.18
CA LEU A 153 19.48 18.27 15.08
C LEU A 153 18.93 17.87 13.71
N GLU A 154 18.31 16.68 13.59
CA GLU A 154 17.68 16.28 12.31
C GLU A 154 16.46 17.15 11.97
N TRP A 155 15.70 17.60 12.98
CA TRP A 155 14.62 18.57 12.78
C TRP A 155 15.15 19.92 12.31
N ALA A 156 16.24 20.41 12.90
CA ALA A 156 16.87 21.66 12.49
C ALA A 156 17.34 21.60 11.03
N LYS A 157 17.90 20.48 10.57
CA LYS A 157 18.25 20.28 9.15
C LYS A 157 17.02 20.35 8.25
N ALA A 158 15.92 19.71 8.63
CA ALA A 158 14.66 19.77 7.88
C ALA A 158 14.12 21.21 7.79
N VAL A 159 14.13 21.96 8.90
CA VAL A 159 13.69 23.37 8.92
C VAL A 159 14.59 24.23 8.05
N VAL A 160 15.91 24.04 8.09
CA VAL A 160 16.83 24.79 7.22
C VAL A 160 16.53 24.54 5.75
N ILE A 161 16.28 23.29 5.35
CA ILE A 161 15.89 22.96 3.97
C ILE A 161 14.61 23.72 3.59
N VAL A 162 13.58 23.71 4.44
CA VAL A 162 12.31 24.42 4.23
C VAL A 162 12.53 25.94 4.07
N LEU A 163 13.38 26.53 4.91
CA LEU A 163 13.71 27.96 4.83
C LEU A 163 14.47 28.30 3.53
N CYS A 164 15.46 27.49 3.14
CA CYS A 164 16.18 27.68 1.87
C CYS A 164 15.24 27.59 0.66
N LEU A 165 14.27 26.68 0.67
CA LEU A 165 13.27 26.56 -0.40
C LEU A 165 12.35 27.78 -0.47
N ARG A 166 12.00 28.35 0.69
CA ARG A 166 11.21 29.59 0.77
C ARG A 166 11.99 30.79 0.21
N GLU A 167 13.29 30.88 0.51
CA GLU A 167 14.16 31.95 0.01
C GLU A 167 14.37 31.91 -1.51
N GLN A 168 14.23 30.73 -2.14
CA GLN A 168 14.30 30.56 -3.60
C GLN A 168 13.09 31.15 -4.36
N GLY A 169 12.16 31.84 -3.66
CA GLY A 169 11.05 32.56 -4.30
C GLY A 169 9.83 31.71 -4.60
N ILE A 170 9.74 30.50 -4.04
CA ILE A 170 8.52 29.69 -4.12
C ILE A 170 7.50 30.28 -3.15
N HIS A 171 6.59 31.11 -3.66
CA HIS A 171 5.44 31.61 -2.90
C HIS A 171 4.48 30.45 -2.60
N TYR A 172 4.58 29.91 -1.39
CA TYR A 172 3.81 28.75 -0.93
C TYR A 172 2.94 29.15 0.25
N ASP A 173 1.67 29.45 -0.03
CA ASP A 173 0.65 29.78 0.96
C ASP A 173 -0.63 28.97 0.71
N PRO A 174 -0.61 27.63 0.93
CA PRO A 174 -1.79 26.81 0.74
C PRO A 174 -2.86 27.06 1.82
N LYS A 175 -4.12 26.84 1.45
CA LYS A 175 -5.23 26.82 2.42
C LYS A 175 -5.02 25.68 3.44
N LEU A 176 -5.42 25.92 4.69
CA LEU A 176 -5.31 24.92 5.76
C LEU A 176 -6.04 23.60 5.43
N SER A 177 -7.22 23.69 4.81
CA SER A 177 -7.98 22.51 4.39
C SER A 177 -7.24 21.66 3.35
N TYR A 178 -6.62 22.31 2.36
CA TYR A 178 -5.77 21.64 1.38
C TYR A 178 -4.61 20.93 2.07
N SER A 179 -3.88 21.64 2.94
CA SER A 179 -2.74 21.07 3.66
C SER A 179 -3.11 19.88 4.55
N ILE A 180 -4.29 19.88 5.19
CA ILE A 180 -4.73 18.73 5.99
C ILE A 180 -5.02 17.52 5.10
N VAL A 181 -5.79 17.70 4.03
CA VAL A 181 -6.18 16.59 3.13
C VAL A 181 -4.97 16.00 2.42
N THR A 182 -4.10 16.84 1.87
CA THR A 182 -2.89 16.39 1.16
C THR A 182 -1.87 15.76 2.12
N PHE A 183 -1.73 16.27 3.35
CA PHE A 183 -0.87 15.65 4.35
C PHE A 183 -1.39 14.27 4.79
N LEU A 184 -2.70 14.11 5.05
CA LEU A 184 -3.28 12.80 5.38
C LEU A 184 -3.09 11.80 4.23
N TYR A 185 -3.29 12.23 2.99
CA TYR A 185 -3.00 11.40 1.83
C TYR A 185 -1.51 11.03 1.75
N TYR A 186 -0.60 11.99 1.98
CA TYR A 186 0.84 11.74 2.04
C TYR A 186 1.20 10.67 3.08
N LEU A 187 0.64 10.76 4.29
CA LEU A 187 0.86 9.76 5.36
C LEU A 187 0.40 8.35 4.96
N CYS A 188 -0.67 8.24 4.17
CA CYS A 188 -1.17 6.95 3.69
C CYS A 188 -0.36 6.37 2.53
N THR A 189 0.37 7.22 1.79
CA THR A 189 0.99 6.85 0.53
C THR A 189 2.51 6.66 0.62
N GLU A 190 3.17 7.35 1.54
CA GLU A 190 4.62 7.34 1.68
C GLU A 190 5.13 6.02 2.29
N ARG A 191 6.23 5.51 1.73
CA ARG A 191 6.82 4.22 2.13
C ARG A 191 7.16 4.13 3.62
N ILE A 192 7.73 5.21 4.17
CA ILE A 192 8.15 5.25 5.57
C ILE A 192 7.00 4.96 6.52
N PHE A 193 5.82 5.52 6.26
CA PHE A 193 4.67 5.36 7.12
C PHE A 193 4.02 3.99 6.96
N VAL A 194 3.98 3.47 5.74
CA VAL A 194 3.53 2.09 5.49
C VAL A 194 4.40 1.06 6.22
N GLU A 195 5.70 1.31 6.41
CA GLU A 195 6.60 0.44 7.17
C GLU A 195 6.52 0.65 8.70
N VAL A 196 6.26 1.88 9.15
CA VAL A 196 6.24 2.25 10.58
C VAL A 196 4.90 1.93 11.25
N PHE A 197 3.77 2.22 10.60
CA PHE A 197 2.45 2.01 11.21
C PHE A 197 2.18 0.57 11.65
N PRO A 198 2.53 -0.48 10.90
CA PRO A 198 2.35 -1.86 11.36
C PRO A 198 3.10 -2.16 12.66
N GLN A 199 4.32 -1.64 12.83
CA GLN A 199 5.12 -1.83 14.05
C GLN A 199 4.47 -1.12 15.26
N LEU A 200 3.87 0.04 15.03
CA LEU A 200 3.12 0.76 16.06
C LEU A 200 1.86 -0.01 16.46
N VAL A 201 1.10 -0.53 15.49
CA VAL A 201 -0.11 -1.31 15.76
C VAL A 201 0.21 -2.64 16.45
N GLU A 202 1.30 -3.31 16.06
CA GLU A 202 1.79 -4.52 16.73
C GLU A 202 2.13 -4.23 18.21
N ALA A 203 2.70 -3.07 18.53
CA ALA A 203 2.99 -2.69 19.91
C ALA A 203 1.73 -2.55 20.80
N TYR A 204 0.56 -2.29 20.21
CA TYR A 204 -0.72 -2.23 20.95
C TYR A 204 -1.39 -3.60 21.15
N ASN A 205 -0.89 -4.68 20.53
CA ASN A 205 -1.36 -6.07 20.71
C ASN A 205 -2.88 -6.26 20.57
N PHE A 206 -3.47 -5.83 19.44
CA PHE A 206 -4.88 -6.09 19.16
C PHE A 206 -5.14 -7.58 18.88
N GLN A 207 -5.90 -8.26 19.76
CA GLN A 207 -6.26 -9.67 19.58
C GLN A 207 -7.06 -9.96 18.30
N SER A 208 -7.76 -8.96 17.75
CA SER A 208 -8.61 -9.12 16.55
C SER A 208 -7.85 -9.21 15.23
N LEU A 209 -6.59 -8.76 15.19
CA LEU A 209 -5.81 -8.70 13.94
C LEU A 209 -4.98 -9.97 13.69
N ASP A 210 -5.04 -10.96 14.59
CA ASP A 210 -4.38 -12.28 14.47
C ASP A 210 -2.89 -12.17 14.04
N SER A 211 -2.18 -11.09 14.42
CA SER A 211 -0.80 -10.76 14.01
C SER A 211 -0.58 -10.50 12.51
N LEU A 212 -1.66 -10.22 11.74
CA LEU A 212 -1.63 -9.87 10.30
C LEU A 212 -1.44 -8.34 10.11
N GLU A 213 -0.98 -7.60 11.12
CA GLU A 213 -0.91 -6.13 11.07
C GLU A 213 -0.03 -5.66 9.91
N HIS A 214 1.04 -6.41 9.60
CA HIS A 214 1.94 -6.11 8.49
C HIS A 214 1.29 -6.17 7.10
N LEU A 215 0.16 -6.86 6.94
CA LEU A 215 -0.61 -6.90 5.69
C LEU A 215 -1.89 -6.06 5.79
N TYR A 216 -2.57 -6.12 6.95
CA TYR A 216 -3.83 -5.43 7.17
C TYR A 216 -3.65 -3.91 7.25
N VAL A 217 -2.62 -3.42 7.96
CA VAL A 217 -2.39 -1.97 8.12
C VAL A 217 -2.07 -1.32 6.78
N PRO A 218 -1.10 -1.81 5.97
CA PRO A 218 -0.85 -1.25 4.64
C PRO A 218 -2.07 -1.31 3.73
N LEU A 219 -2.84 -2.41 3.78
CA LEU A 219 -4.09 -2.55 3.02
C LEU A 219 -5.09 -1.46 3.42
N VAL A 220 -5.31 -1.24 4.72
CA VAL A 220 -6.22 -0.20 5.22
C VAL A 220 -5.74 1.19 4.78
N MET A 221 -4.45 1.51 4.92
CA MET A 221 -3.91 2.80 4.46
C MET A 221 -4.14 3.01 2.96
N ASN A 222 -3.93 1.97 2.14
CA ASN A 222 -4.22 2.01 0.71
C ASN A 222 -5.71 2.19 0.43
N THR A 223 -6.61 1.53 1.17
CA THR A 223 -8.06 1.73 1.00
C THR A 223 -8.49 3.15 1.37
N ILE A 224 -7.88 3.77 2.39
CA ILE A 224 -8.12 5.18 2.75
C ILE A 224 -7.65 6.09 1.60
N ALA A 225 -6.48 5.85 1.03
CA ALA A 225 -5.98 6.62 -0.11
C ALA A 225 -6.88 6.46 -1.36
N ILE A 226 -7.32 5.23 -1.67
CA ILE A 226 -8.22 4.94 -2.80
C ILE A 226 -9.56 5.66 -2.62
N THR A 227 -10.15 5.58 -1.42
CA THR A 227 -11.44 6.24 -1.14
C THR A 227 -11.32 7.76 -1.23
N ALA A 228 -10.24 8.35 -0.69
CA ALA A 228 -9.97 9.78 -0.85
C ALA A 228 -9.82 10.19 -2.33
N GLY A 229 -9.05 9.42 -3.10
CA GLY A 229 -8.85 9.65 -4.54
C GLY A 229 -10.15 9.53 -5.34
N LEU A 230 -10.97 8.52 -5.05
CA LEU A 230 -12.28 8.31 -5.69
C LEU A 230 -13.25 9.44 -5.39
N LEU A 231 -13.38 9.86 -4.13
CA LEU A 231 -14.28 10.95 -3.74
C LEU A 231 -13.93 12.25 -4.47
N LEU A 232 -12.63 12.57 -4.52
CA LEU A 232 -12.15 13.76 -5.20
C LEU A 232 -12.31 13.66 -6.73
N ALA A 233 -12.07 12.49 -7.31
CA ALA A 233 -12.29 12.24 -8.73
C ALA A 233 -13.73 12.38 -9.17
N LEU A 234 -14.67 11.85 -8.39
CA LEU A 234 -16.09 11.97 -8.67
C LEU A 234 -16.54 13.43 -8.60
N TYR A 235 -16.03 14.19 -7.62
CA TYR A 235 -16.29 15.63 -7.54
C TYR A 235 -15.71 16.38 -8.75
N SER A 236 -14.44 16.15 -9.08
CA SER A 236 -13.78 16.82 -10.21
C SER A 236 -14.47 16.48 -11.53
N PHE A 237 -14.86 15.23 -11.75
CA PHE A 237 -15.61 14.81 -12.95
C PHE A 237 -16.98 15.50 -13.04
N TYR A 238 -17.67 15.71 -11.92
CA TYR A 238 -18.94 16.43 -11.91
C TYR A 238 -18.78 17.91 -12.30
N MET A 239 -17.72 18.56 -11.83
CA MET A 239 -17.48 19.99 -12.09
C MET A 239 -16.82 20.24 -13.45
N ASN A 240 -15.86 19.38 -13.85
CA ASN A 240 -15.00 19.62 -14.99
C ASN A 240 -14.61 18.30 -15.70
N ASN A 241 -14.94 18.18 -16.99
CA ASN A 241 -14.63 16.99 -17.79
C ASN A 241 -13.25 17.13 -18.49
N SER A 242 -12.20 17.37 -17.72
CA SER A 242 -10.85 17.48 -18.29
C SER A 242 -10.16 16.12 -18.41
N ILE A 243 -9.32 15.94 -19.43
CA ILE A 243 -8.52 14.73 -19.63
C ILE A 243 -7.57 14.45 -18.46
N LEU A 244 -7.23 15.49 -17.70
CA LEU A 244 -6.38 15.43 -16.51
C LEU A 244 -7.04 14.65 -15.37
N VAL A 245 -8.38 14.73 -15.22
CA VAL A 245 -9.12 13.94 -14.23
C VAL A 245 -8.99 12.44 -14.52
N LEU A 246 -9.01 12.07 -15.79
CA LEU A 246 -8.85 10.67 -16.22
C LEU A 246 -7.44 10.14 -15.92
N LEU A 247 -6.43 10.94 -16.23
CA LEU A 247 -5.04 10.62 -15.91
C LEU A 247 -4.83 10.50 -14.40
N ALA A 248 -5.43 11.40 -13.63
CA ALA A 248 -5.31 11.38 -12.19
C ALA A 248 -6.06 10.20 -11.56
N MET A 249 -7.23 9.81 -12.08
CA MET A 249 -7.90 8.56 -11.68
C MET A 249 -7.06 7.33 -11.96
N TYR A 250 -6.33 7.29 -13.08
CA TYR A 250 -5.45 6.18 -13.40
C TYR A 250 -4.37 5.98 -12.31
N PHE A 251 -3.64 7.03 -11.94
CA PHE A 251 -2.58 6.93 -10.92
C PHE A 251 -3.10 6.88 -9.48
N ALA A 252 -4.05 7.74 -9.11
CA ALA A 252 -4.51 7.90 -7.74
C ALA A 252 -5.53 6.84 -7.29
N VAL A 253 -6.18 6.13 -8.23
CA VAL A 253 -7.21 5.12 -7.93
C VAL A 253 -6.85 3.78 -8.55
N TYR A 254 -6.74 3.68 -9.88
CA TYR A 254 -6.63 2.38 -10.55
C TYR A 254 -5.33 1.64 -10.19
N LEU A 255 -4.17 2.29 -10.31
CA LEU A 255 -2.90 1.69 -9.90
C LEU A 255 -2.84 1.38 -8.40
N ARG A 256 -3.54 2.19 -7.58
CA ARG A 256 -3.69 1.95 -6.13
C ARG A 256 -4.51 0.72 -5.81
N ILE A 257 -5.61 0.50 -6.52
CA ILE A 257 -6.40 -0.74 -6.38
C ILE A 257 -5.55 -1.94 -6.79
N LYS A 258 -4.77 -1.80 -7.87
CA LYS A 258 -3.85 -2.85 -8.34
C LYS A 258 -2.80 -3.20 -7.27
N ASP A 259 -2.14 -2.18 -6.72
CA ASP A 259 -1.20 -2.32 -5.61
C ASP A 259 -1.84 -2.98 -4.37
N ALA A 260 -3.00 -2.48 -3.93
CA ALA A 260 -3.76 -3.02 -2.80
C ALA A 260 -4.09 -4.51 -2.98
N TYR A 261 -4.48 -4.89 -4.20
CA TYR A 261 -4.89 -6.24 -4.51
C TYR A 261 -3.71 -7.22 -4.56
N PHE A 262 -2.69 -6.93 -5.39
CA PHE A 262 -1.60 -7.86 -5.66
C PHE A 262 -0.55 -7.91 -4.55
N ASN A 263 -0.27 -6.80 -3.87
CA ASN A 263 0.78 -6.76 -2.84
C ASN A 263 0.27 -7.05 -1.43
N TYR A 264 -1.03 -6.93 -1.17
CA TYR A 264 -1.56 -7.08 0.19
C TYR A 264 -2.74 -8.03 0.26
N TYR A 265 -3.80 -7.83 -0.51
CA TYR A 265 -5.03 -8.62 -0.39
C TYR A 265 -4.82 -10.10 -0.71
N GLU A 266 -4.18 -10.43 -1.83
CA GLU A 266 -3.95 -11.82 -2.24
C GLU A 266 -3.12 -12.58 -1.20
N ILE A 267 -2.05 -11.96 -0.71
CA ILE A 267 -1.17 -12.52 0.32
C ILE A 267 -1.94 -12.69 1.64
N LEU A 268 -2.76 -11.69 2.01
CA LEU A 268 -3.56 -11.73 3.22
C LEU A 268 -4.59 -12.86 3.20
N VAL A 269 -5.26 -13.07 2.06
CA VAL A 269 -6.22 -14.18 1.91
C VAL A 269 -5.49 -15.52 2.02
N ALA A 270 -4.36 -15.69 1.34
CA ALA A 270 -3.57 -16.92 1.40
C ALA A 270 -3.07 -17.22 2.83
N GLU A 271 -2.50 -16.23 3.54
CA GLU A 271 -2.05 -16.41 4.93
C GLU A 271 -3.21 -16.68 5.89
N ARG A 272 -4.35 -16.01 5.69
CA ARG A 272 -5.56 -16.21 6.49
C ARG A 272 -6.12 -17.61 6.31
N GLU A 273 -6.16 -18.12 5.08
CA GLU A 273 -6.60 -19.49 4.80
C GLU A 273 -5.70 -20.50 5.52
N ILE A 274 -4.38 -20.36 5.41
CA ILE A 274 -3.41 -21.21 6.13
C ILE A 274 -3.66 -21.14 7.64
N PHE A 275 -3.79 -19.94 8.21
CA PHE A 275 -3.99 -19.78 9.65
C PHE A 275 -5.34 -20.32 10.14
N SER A 276 -6.39 -20.16 9.33
CA SER A 276 -7.74 -20.67 9.62
C SER A 276 -7.83 -22.19 9.58
N SER A 277 -6.94 -22.85 8.83
CA SER A 277 -6.87 -24.31 8.78
C SER A 277 -6.41 -24.94 10.10
N PHE A 278 -5.74 -24.17 10.97
CA PHE A 278 -5.29 -24.66 12.27
C PHE A 278 -6.43 -24.69 13.28
N ILE A 279 -6.60 -25.85 13.90
CA ILE A 279 -7.63 -26.12 14.89
C ILE A 279 -7.37 -25.27 16.13
N VAL A 280 -8.40 -24.59 16.63
CA VAL A 280 -8.33 -23.90 17.93
C VAL A 280 -8.39 -24.96 19.03
N ALA A 281 -7.37 -25.04 19.88
CA ALA A 281 -7.34 -26.00 20.98
C ALA A 281 -8.45 -25.66 21.98
N THR A 282 -9.23 -26.66 22.41
CA THR A 282 -10.20 -26.44 23.49
C THR A 282 -9.47 -26.33 24.83
N ARG A 283 -10.10 -25.72 25.84
CA ARG A 283 -9.49 -25.60 27.19
C ARG A 283 -9.09 -26.97 27.77
N LYS A 284 -9.87 -28.02 27.47
CA LYS A 284 -9.56 -29.40 27.86
C LYS A 284 -8.30 -29.93 27.18
N ASP A 285 -8.07 -29.58 25.91
CA ASP A 285 -6.84 -29.97 25.20
C ASP A 285 -5.62 -29.28 25.79
N ILE A 286 -5.76 -28.00 26.16
CA ILE A 286 -4.69 -27.20 26.78
C ILE A 286 -4.37 -27.76 28.18
N GLU A 287 -5.38 -28.02 29.01
CA GLU A 287 -5.21 -28.62 30.35
C GLU A 287 -4.64 -30.04 30.28
N LYS A 288 -4.96 -30.80 29.23
CA LYS A 288 -4.44 -32.17 29.04
C LYS A 288 -2.98 -32.18 28.60
N TRP A 289 -2.56 -31.19 27.83
CA TRP A 289 -1.17 -31.06 27.39
C TRP A 289 -0.29 -30.31 28.41
N ASP A 290 -0.86 -29.46 29.26
CA ASP A 290 -0.21 -28.69 30.35
C ASP A 290 1.18 -28.11 30.01
N ASP A 291 1.37 -27.76 28.73
CA ASP A 291 2.68 -27.49 28.17
C ASP A 291 2.95 -25.97 28.06
N ILE A 292 4.21 -25.63 28.27
CA ILE A 292 4.79 -24.30 28.00
C ILE A 292 4.96 -24.16 26.48
N CYS A 293 4.64 -23.00 25.90
CA CYS A 293 4.84 -22.81 24.47
C CYS A 293 6.33 -22.88 24.10
N ALA A 294 6.71 -23.79 23.21
CA ALA A 294 8.10 -24.02 22.80
C ALA A 294 8.79 -22.81 22.12
N VAL A 295 8.04 -21.77 21.76
CA VAL A 295 8.56 -20.57 21.07
C VAL A 295 8.82 -19.44 22.06
N CYS A 296 7.86 -19.10 22.92
CA CYS A 296 8.00 -18.00 23.88
C CYS A 296 8.31 -18.44 25.32
N LEU A 297 8.32 -19.75 25.58
CA LEU A 297 8.58 -20.36 26.88
C LEU A 297 7.62 -19.90 28.00
N ASN A 298 6.39 -19.49 27.65
CA ASN A 298 5.34 -19.11 28.60
C ASN A 298 4.15 -20.10 28.58
N ASN A 299 3.40 -20.15 29.69
CA ASN A 299 2.20 -21.00 29.80
C ASN A 299 1.14 -20.66 28.74
N MET A 300 0.48 -21.69 28.24
CA MET A 300 -0.55 -21.56 27.20
C MET A 300 -1.95 -21.39 27.81
N SER A 301 -2.57 -20.21 27.64
CA SER A 301 -4.00 -20.00 27.95
C SER A 301 -4.89 -20.14 26.71
N LYS A 302 -4.31 -19.93 25.52
CA LYS A 302 -4.91 -20.08 24.19
C LYS A 302 -3.86 -20.73 23.29
N ALA A 303 -4.22 -21.82 22.62
CA ALA A 303 -3.33 -22.53 21.72
C ALA A 303 -4.02 -22.86 20.39
N ARG A 304 -3.24 -22.96 19.31
CA ARG A 304 -3.66 -23.58 18.05
C ARG A 304 -2.90 -24.89 17.86
N ILE A 305 -3.61 -25.88 17.36
CA ILE A 305 -3.09 -27.22 17.05
C ILE A 305 -2.74 -27.24 15.56
N THR A 306 -1.49 -27.55 15.26
CA THR A 306 -0.98 -27.68 13.90
C THR A 306 -1.33 -29.04 13.30
N PRO A 307 -1.19 -29.28 11.98
CA PRO A 307 -1.48 -30.57 11.35
C PRO A 307 -0.54 -31.69 11.81
N CYS A 308 0.63 -31.34 12.37
CA CYS A 308 1.52 -32.27 13.05
C CYS A 308 1.20 -32.48 14.53
N ASN A 309 0.07 -31.94 15.00
CA ASN A 309 -0.50 -32.06 16.34
C ASN A 309 0.33 -31.40 17.47
N HIS A 310 1.11 -30.38 17.14
CA HIS A 310 1.83 -29.56 18.13
C HIS A 310 1.03 -28.31 18.50
N LEU A 311 1.15 -27.88 19.75
CA LEU A 311 0.46 -26.71 20.29
C LEU A 311 1.40 -25.50 20.36
N PHE A 312 0.89 -24.35 19.91
CA PHE A 312 1.58 -23.07 20.02
C PHE A 312 0.59 -21.96 20.37
N HIS A 313 1.05 -20.89 21.02
CA HIS A 313 0.23 -19.67 21.07
C HIS A 313 -0.06 -19.18 19.64
N PRO A 314 -1.25 -18.62 19.37
CA PRO A 314 -1.59 -18.06 18.06
C PRO A 314 -0.52 -17.11 17.49
N TYR A 315 0.00 -16.19 18.32
CA TYR A 315 1.07 -15.27 17.96
C TYR A 315 2.39 -16.00 17.63
N CYS A 316 2.78 -16.98 18.46
CA CYS A 316 4.02 -17.74 18.30
C CYS A 316 4.00 -18.61 17.03
N LEU A 317 2.90 -19.33 16.78
CA LEU A 317 2.74 -20.13 15.57
C LEU A 317 2.91 -19.29 14.32
N LYS A 318 2.38 -18.08 14.36
CA LYS A 318 2.44 -17.17 13.23
C LYS A 318 3.82 -16.55 13.02
N GLN A 319 4.53 -16.21 14.09
CA GLN A 319 5.94 -15.82 13.99
C GLN A 319 6.79 -16.94 13.37
N CYS A 320 6.48 -18.21 13.68
CA CYS A 320 7.09 -19.33 12.99
C CYS A 320 6.76 -19.31 11.49
N LEU A 321 5.48 -19.21 11.10
CA LEU A 321 5.06 -19.18 9.69
C LEU A 321 5.70 -18.04 8.87
N ARG A 322 5.89 -16.86 9.49
CA ARG A 322 6.58 -15.73 8.85
C ARG A 322 8.04 -16.03 8.52
N ASN A 323 8.69 -16.83 9.36
CA ASN A 323 10.12 -17.16 9.20
C ASN A 323 10.34 -18.46 8.41
N SER A 324 9.51 -19.48 8.62
CA SER A 324 9.57 -20.77 7.94
C SER A 324 8.23 -21.51 7.97
N PHE A 325 7.89 -22.19 6.88
CA PHE A 325 6.70 -23.05 6.79
C PHE A 325 6.90 -24.44 7.45
N TYR A 326 7.85 -24.56 8.36
CA TYR A 326 8.18 -25.82 9.04
C TYR A 326 7.96 -25.71 10.55
N CYS A 327 7.40 -26.76 11.14
CA CYS A 327 7.21 -26.82 12.58
C CYS A 327 8.57 -26.80 13.33
N PRO A 328 8.78 -25.93 14.34
CA PRO A 328 10.05 -25.87 15.06
C PRO A 328 10.33 -27.13 15.89
N LEU A 329 9.30 -27.92 16.23
CA LEU A 329 9.42 -29.14 17.01
C LEU A 329 9.76 -30.36 16.15
N CYS A 330 8.99 -30.62 15.08
CA CYS A 330 9.17 -31.82 14.26
C CYS A 330 9.73 -31.57 12.86
N LYS A 331 9.97 -30.31 12.46
CA LYS A 331 10.39 -29.91 11.11
C LYS A 331 9.48 -30.40 9.98
N GLN A 332 8.25 -30.83 10.29
CA GLN A 332 7.24 -31.15 9.29
C GLN A 332 6.66 -29.86 8.70
N HIS A 333 6.39 -29.87 7.40
CA HIS A 333 5.81 -28.73 6.71
C HIS A 333 4.36 -28.50 7.16
N PHE A 334 3.97 -27.25 7.44
CA PHE A 334 2.63 -26.95 7.95
C PHE A 334 1.50 -27.25 6.96
N LEU A 335 1.80 -27.33 5.66
CA LEU A 335 0.81 -27.71 4.63
C LEU A 335 0.74 -29.22 4.37
N GLU A 336 1.65 -30.01 4.96
CA GLU A 336 1.67 -31.46 4.77
C GLU A 336 0.86 -32.13 5.88
N THR A 337 -0.41 -32.43 5.59
CA THR A 337 -1.24 -33.26 6.47
C THR A 337 -0.54 -34.60 6.66
N ARG A 338 -0.37 -35.05 7.91
CA ARG A 338 0.10 -36.42 8.20
C ARG A 338 -0.68 -37.38 7.31
N ARG A 339 -0.03 -38.01 6.33
CA ARG A 339 -0.51 -39.28 5.80
C ARG A 339 -0.51 -40.21 7.00
N ALA A 340 -1.69 -40.46 7.56
CA ALA A 340 -1.85 -41.46 8.59
C ALA A 340 -1.41 -42.78 7.96
N ASN A 341 -0.17 -43.19 8.24
CA ASN A 341 0.22 -44.58 8.07
C ASN A 341 -0.70 -45.35 9.01
N LYS A 342 -1.68 -46.02 8.40
CA LYS A 342 -2.53 -47.02 9.04
C LYS A 342 -1.72 -48.29 9.24
#